data_AF-A0A1G3CRQ4-F1
#
_entry.id   AF-A0A1G3CRQ4-F1
#
_cell.length_a   1.000
_cell.length_b   1.000
_cell.length_c   1.000
_cell.angle_alpha   90.00
_cell.angle_beta   90.00
_cell.angle_gamma   90.00
#
_symmetry.space_group_name_H-M   'P 1'
#
loop_
_entity.id
_entity.type
_entity.pdbx_description
1 polymer ?
#
loop_
_entity_poly.entity_id
_entity_poly.type
_entity_poly.pdbx_seq_one_letter_code
_entity_poly.pdbx_strand_id
1 'polypeptide(L)'
;MSFALKYAPKTLDDVVIGSQTLKNRLSDYINDRDLKPLILHGGVGTGKTTIANLLPDAIEGKKAEVTRLKAVEFNSINDVMQAFGDQTMFYQVFTINDQKRNYIISNEINFTPKAAIAFRDVIDDMIGHTQFIFTTNYIDQVDIALRDRSNCLAVPPVTAKDWLFRAQWILQQEGIALPDDQLLKVLTTQLQVSSSNRKLLERLEDFVRSVRNPPSNPGGIIEVAPTPEPINPLMAA
;
A
#
# COMPACT_ATOMS: atom_id res chain seq x y z
N MET A 1 2.98 16.99 -11.04
CA MET A 1 2.17 16.08 -10.19
C MET A 1 3.07 14.92 -9.79
N SER A 2 3.07 14.50 -8.52
CA SER A 2 3.92 13.39 -8.08
C SER A 2 3.53 12.08 -8.77
N PHE A 3 4.48 11.17 -8.92
CA PHE A 3 4.21 9.86 -9.55
C PHE A 3 3.21 9.03 -8.73
N ALA A 4 3.22 9.18 -7.40
CA ALA A 4 2.25 8.55 -6.52
C ALA A 4 0.80 8.93 -6.85
N LEU A 5 0.54 10.16 -7.29
CA LEU A 5 -0.79 10.61 -7.71
C LEU A 5 -1.07 10.30 -9.18
N LYS A 6 -0.11 10.58 -10.06
CA LYS A 6 -0.26 10.41 -11.51
C LYS A 6 -0.48 8.94 -11.91
N TYR A 7 0.20 8.03 -11.21
CA TYR A 7 0.19 6.59 -11.50
C TYR A 7 -0.46 5.76 -10.39
N ALA A 8 -1.28 6.40 -9.55
CA ALA A 8 -2.07 5.71 -8.53
C ALA A 8 -2.88 4.56 -9.18
N PRO A 9 -2.86 3.35 -8.59
CA PRO A 9 -3.71 2.24 -9.05
C PRO A 9 -5.18 2.64 -9.08
N LYS A 10 -5.87 2.32 -10.18
CA LYS A 10 -7.30 2.60 -10.36
C LYS A 10 -8.16 1.35 -10.23
N THR A 11 -7.59 0.18 -10.49
CA THR A 11 -8.21 -1.13 -10.28
C THR A 11 -7.30 -2.01 -9.44
N LEU A 12 -7.83 -3.10 -8.89
CA LEU A 12 -7.01 -4.02 -8.11
C LEU A 12 -5.88 -4.65 -8.95
N ASP A 13 -6.08 -4.83 -10.26
CA ASP A 13 -5.08 -5.35 -11.19
C ASP A 13 -3.88 -4.40 -11.41
N ASP A 14 -4.09 -3.09 -11.20
CA ASP A 14 -3.00 -2.11 -11.23
C ASP A 14 -2.04 -2.22 -10.04
N VAL A 15 -2.48 -2.88 -8.95
CA VAL A 15 -1.70 -2.97 -7.71
C VAL A 15 -0.63 -4.03 -7.88
N VAL A 16 0.64 -3.63 -7.71
CA VAL A 16 1.77 -4.57 -7.70
C VAL A 16 1.70 -5.42 -6.43
N ILE A 17 1.28 -6.68 -6.58
CA ILE A 17 1.23 -7.67 -5.50
C ILE A 17 2.17 -8.83 -5.87
N GLY A 18 3.22 -9.05 -5.08
CA GLY A 18 4.15 -10.17 -5.28
C GLY A 18 3.70 -11.49 -4.65
N SER A 19 2.82 -11.43 -3.65
CA SER A 19 2.37 -12.62 -2.92
C SER A 19 1.22 -13.34 -3.65
N GLN A 20 1.48 -14.56 -4.13
CA GLN A 20 0.44 -15.39 -4.75
C GLN A 20 -0.64 -15.79 -3.73
N THR A 21 -0.26 -16.05 -2.48
CA THR A 21 -1.21 -16.33 -1.39
C THR A 21 -2.18 -15.18 -1.19
N LEU A 22 -1.67 -13.94 -1.17
CA LEU A 22 -2.53 -12.76 -1.05
C LEU A 22 -3.47 -12.63 -2.26
N LYS A 23 -2.95 -12.80 -3.49
CA LYS A 23 -3.78 -12.78 -4.71
C LYS A 23 -4.91 -13.80 -4.66
N ASN A 24 -4.61 -15.04 -4.30
CA ASN A 24 -5.60 -16.11 -4.22
C ASN A 24 -6.69 -15.78 -3.19
N ARG A 25 -6.30 -15.30 -1.99
CA ARG A 25 -7.26 -14.93 -0.95
C ARG A 25 -8.12 -13.73 -1.35
N LEU A 26 -7.56 -12.70 -2.00
CA LEU A 26 -8.35 -11.60 -2.56
C LEU A 26 -9.30 -12.09 -3.65
N SER A 27 -8.89 -13.07 -4.46
CA SER A 27 -9.76 -13.70 -5.46
C SER A 27 -10.92 -14.46 -4.83
N ASP A 28 -10.75 -15.09 -3.67
CA ASP A 28 -11.85 -15.73 -2.94
C ASP A 28 -12.94 -14.70 -2.57
N TYR A 29 -12.55 -13.50 -2.14
CA TYR A 29 -13.50 -12.40 -1.88
C TYR A 29 -14.23 -11.92 -3.14
N ILE A 30 -13.50 -11.74 -4.24
CA ILE A 30 -14.04 -11.28 -5.53
C ILE A 30 -15.07 -12.28 -6.08
N ASN A 31 -14.83 -13.57 -5.87
CA ASN A 31 -15.68 -14.66 -6.34
C ASN A 31 -16.73 -15.12 -5.31
N ASP A 32 -16.99 -14.32 -4.27
CA ASP A 32 -18.00 -14.60 -3.24
C ASP A 32 -17.78 -15.94 -2.48
N ARG A 33 -16.52 -16.39 -2.37
CA ARG A 33 -16.14 -17.62 -1.66
C ARG A 33 -15.77 -17.39 -0.19
N ASP A 34 -15.49 -16.14 0.17
CA ASP A 34 -15.20 -15.74 1.55
C ASP A 34 -15.85 -14.38 1.83
N LEU A 35 -16.53 -14.29 2.98
CA LEU A 35 -17.30 -13.13 3.42
C LEU A 35 -16.84 -12.63 4.79
N LYS A 36 -15.80 -13.26 5.37
CA LYS A 36 -15.30 -12.84 6.68
C LYS A 36 -14.75 -11.43 6.60
N PRO A 37 -14.85 -10.64 7.69
CA PRO A 37 -14.08 -9.41 7.83
C PRO A 37 -12.62 -9.60 7.41
N LEU A 38 -12.06 -8.62 6.74
CA LEU A 38 -10.70 -8.67 6.20
C LEU A 38 -9.81 -7.70 6.97
N ILE A 39 -8.68 -8.18 7.49
CA ILE A 39 -7.62 -7.32 8.06
C ILE A 39 -6.38 -7.45 7.17
N LEU A 40 -6.03 -6.38 6.46
CA LEU A 40 -4.78 -6.28 5.72
C LEU A 40 -3.68 -5.72 6.63
N HIS A 41 -2.60 -6.47 6.82
CA HIS A 41 -1.49 -6.05 7.68
C HIS A 41 -0.12 -6.16 7.00
N GLY A 42 0.86 -5.37 7.46
CA GLY A 42 2.21 -5.36 6.86
C GLY A 42 2.90 -4.00 6.94
N GLY A 43 4.07 -3.88 6.33
CA GLY A 43 4.92 -2.68 6.40
C GLY A 43 4.30 -1.42 5.79
N VAL A 44 4.86 -0.26 6.15
CA VAL A 44 4.41 1.04 5.65
C VAL A 44 4.63 1.12 4.13
N GLY A 45 3.59 1.52 3.40
CA GLY A 45 3.69 1.74 1.96
C GLY A 45 3.71 0.47 1.09
N THR A 46 3.32 -0.70 1.62
CA THR A 46 3.23 -1.96 0.84
C THR A 46 1.96 -2.08 -0.01
N GLY A 47 0.98 -1.17 0.13
CA GLY A 47 -0.24 -1.14 -0.69
C GLY A 47 -1.54 -1.53 0.02
N LYS A 48 -1.52 -1.77 1.34
CA LYS A 48 -2.71 -2.16 2.13
C LYS A 48 -3.94 -1.29 1.89
N THR A 49 -3.80 0.03 2.09
CA THR A 49 -4.89 0.99 1.92
C THR A 49 -5.38 1.04 0.47
N THR A 50 -4.48 0.89 -0.50
CA THR A 50 -4.84 0.82 -1.92
C THR A 50 -5.68 -0.42 -2.21
N ILE A 51 -5.25 -1.59 -1.74
CA ILE A 51 -6.02 -2.84 -1.86
C ILE A 51 -7.37 -2.71 -1.18
N ALA A 52 -7.42 -2.23 0.07
CA ALA A 52 -8.67 -2.06 0.81
C ALA A 52 -9.68 -1.20 0.06
N ASN A 53 -9.22 -0.11 -0.56
CA ASN A 53 -10.08 0.81 -1.30
C ASN A 53 -10.57 0.28 -2.64
N LEU A 54 -9.81 -0.60 -3.30
CA LEU A 54 -10.11 -1.12 -4.63
C LEU A 54 -10.81 -2.48 -4.61
N LEU A 55 -10.73 -3.21 -3.49
CA LEU A 55 -11.37 -4.51 -3.35
C LEU A 55 -12.90 -4.46 -3.47
N PRO A 56 -13.63 -3.50 -2.88
CA PRO A 56 -15.08 -3.37 -3.09
C PRO A 56 -15.46 -3.25 -4.57
N ASP A 57 -14.75 -2.39 -5.31
CA ASP A 57 -14.99 -2.20 -6.74
C ASP A 57 -14.75 -3.49 -7.53
N ALA A 58 -13.75 -4.28 -7.14
CA ALA A 58 -13.45 -5.58 -7.74
C ALA A 58 -14.52 -6.64 -7.43
N ILE A 59 -15.07 -6.65 -6.21
CA ILE A 59 -16.14 -7.59 -5.81
C ILE A 59 -17.45 -7.29 -6.56
N GLU A 60 -17.77 -6.00 -6.69
CA GLU A 60 -19.01 -5.53 -7.33
C GLU A 60 -18.91 -5.50 -8.87
N GLY A 61 -17.69 -5.44 -9.43
CA GLY A 61 -17.48 -5.22 -10.86
C GLY A 61 -17.85 -3.81 -11.35
N LYS A 62 -18.18 -2.92 -10.41
CA LYS A 62 -18.53 -1.50 -10.62
C LYS A 62 -18.02 -0.71 -9.42
N LYS A 63 -17.99 0.62 -9.53
CA LYS A 63 -17.62 1.48 -8.41
C LYS A 63 -18.60 1.28 -7.23
N ALA A 64 -18.06 0.85 -6.10
CA ALA A 64 -18.81 0.61 -4.88
C ALA A 64 -18.88 1.89 -4.02
N GLU A 65 -20.01 2.05 -3.37
CA GLU A 65 -20.23 2.97 -2.27
C GLU A 65 -19.75 2.32 -0.97
N VAL A 66 -18.93 3.06 -0.24
CA VAL A 66 -18.17 2.57 0.90
C VAL A 66 -18.30 3.55 2.06
N THR A 67 -18.74 3.04 3.21
CA THR A 67 -18.71 3.78 4.47
C THR A 67 -17.29 3.76 5.03
N ARG A 68 -16.74 4.93 5.36
CA ARG A 68 -15.38 5.07 5.87
C ARG A 68 -15.39 5.47 7.33
N LEU A 69 -14.74 4.65 8.15
CA LEU A 69 -14.54 4.90 9.56
C LEU A 69 -13.14 5.45 9.81
N LYS A 70 -13.02 6.51 10.59
CA LYS A 70 -11.71 6.94 11.08
C LYS A 70 -11.42 6.22 12.39
N ALA A 71 -10.38 5.39 12.41
CA ALA A 71 -10.05 4.58 13.58
C ALA A 71 -9.92 5.40 14.88
N VAL A 72 -9.39 6.63 14.77
CA VAL A 72 -9.21 7.56 15.89
C VAL A 72 -10.52 8.02 16.55
N GLU A 73 -11.66 7.85 15.88
CA GLU A 73 -12.98 8.22 16.41
C GLU A 73 -13.51 7.18 17.40
N PHE A 74 -12.88 6.00 17.51
CA PHE A 74 -13.40 4.88 18.30
C PHE A 74 -12.54 4.59 19.53
N ASN A 75 -12.76 5.39 20.58
CA ASN A 75 -12.04 5.27 21.85
C ASN A 75 -12.91 4.71 22.99
N SER A 76 -14.22 4.66 22.81
CA SER A 76 -15.20 4.20 23.79
C SER A 76 -16.27 3.32 23.16
N ILE A 77 -17.07 2.65 24.00
CA ILE A 77 -18.26 1.92 23.56
C ILE A 77 -19.29 2.87 22.95
N ASN A 78 -19.44 4.07 23.51
CA ASN A 78 -20.40 5.06 23.04
C ASN A 78 -20.11 5.51 21.61
N ASP A 79 -18.83 5.63 21.23
CA ASP A 79 -18.44 6.00 19.86
C ASP A 79 -18.91 4.91 18.87
N VAL A 80 -18.77 3.64 19.25
CA VAL A 80 -19.25 2.51 18.44
C VAL A 80 -20.77 2.53 18.34
N MET A 81 -21.48 2.73 19.46
CA MET A 81 -22.94 2.80 19.49
C MET A 81 -23.49 3.99 18.70
N GLN A 82 -22.80 5.13 18.72
CA GLN A 82 -23.20 6.29 17.93
C GLN A 82 -23.05 6.02 16.42
N ALA A 83 -22.03 5.25 16.02
CA ALA A 83 -21.83 4.89 14.62
C ALA A 83 -22.76 3.78 14.14
N PHE A 84 -23.08 2.80 15.00
CA PHE A 84 -23.73 1.55 14.58
C PHE A 84 -25.04 1.22 15.30
N GLY A 85 -25.26 1.73 16.51
CA GLY A 85 -26.32 1.24 17.42
C GLY A 85 -27.71 1.22 16.81
N ASP A 86 -28.08 2.26 16.07
CA ASP A 86 -29.39 2.34 15.39
C ASP A 86 -29.32 1.89 13.90
N GLN A 87 -28.12 1.62 13.38
CA GLN A 87 -27.90 1.36 11.96
C GLN A 87 -27.68 -0.12 11.63
N THR A 88 -27.44 -1.00 12.61
CA THR A 88 -27.20 -2.44 12.36
C THR A 88 -28.30 -3.08 11.53
N MET A 89 -29.57 -2.81 11.86
CA MET A 89 -30.73 -3.29 11.10
C MET A 89 -30.74 -2.81 9.65
N PHE A 90 -30.30 -1.57 9.39
CA PHE A 90 -30.20 -1.06 8.03
C PHE A 90 -29.18 -1.88 7.24
N TYR A 91 -28.00 -2.14 7.81
CA TYR A 91 -26.94 -2.89 7.14
C TYR A 91 -27.25 -4.38 6.94
N GLN A 92 -28.17 -4.95 7.73
CA GLN A 92 -28.63 -6.33 7.57
C GLN A 92 -29.69 -6.47 6.47
N VAL A 93 -30.52 -5.45 6.26
CA VAL A 93 -31.70 -5.55 5.37
C VAL A 93 -31.49 -4.88 4.02
N PHE A 94 -30.70 -3.80 3.98
CA PHE A 94 -30.52 -2.99 2.78
C PHE A 94 -29.09 -3.04 2.28
N THR A 95 -28.92 -3.09 0.96
CA THR A 95 -27.66 -2.75 0.30
C THR A 95 -27.83 -1.44 -0.46
N ILE A 96 -26.76 -0.66 -0.52
CA ILE A 96 -26.76 0.63 -1.21
C ILE A 96 -26.33 0.41 -2.67
N ASN A 97 -26.89 1.20 -3.59
CA ASN A 97 -26.45 1.27 -4.99
C ASN A 97 -26.47 -0.10 -5.73
N ASP A 98 -27.44 -0.96 -5.40
CA ASP A 98 -27.59 -2.30 -5.98
C ASP A 98 -26.30 -3.13 -5.88
N GLN A 99 -25.61 -3.00 -4.74
CA GLN A 99 -24.39 -3.76 -4.44
C GLN A 99 -24.74 -5.12 -3.84
N LYS A 100 -23.87 -6.10 -4.05
CA LYS A 100 -23.97 -7.42 -3.42
C LYS A 100 -23.97 -7.34 -1.90
N ARG A 101 -23.22 -6.38 -1.34
CA ARG A 101 -23.13 -6.13 0.11
C ARG A 101 -22.73 -4.70 0.43
N ASN A 102 -22.89 -4.33 1.70
CA ASN A 102 -22.36 -3.08 2.23
C ASN A 102 -20.86 -3.18 2.50
N TYR A 103 -20.14 -2.06 2.40
CA TYR A 103 -18.70 -2.03 2.60
C TYR A 103 -18.33 -1.00 3.67
N ILE A 104 -17.57 -1.46 4.67
CA ILE A 104 -17.06 -0.61 5.74
C ILE A 104 -15.55 -0.70 5.77
N ILE A 105 -14.87 0.43 5.57
CA ILE A 105 -13.40 0.50 5.58
C ILE A 105 -12.92 1.35 6.75
N SER A 106 -11.95 0.83 7.52
CA SER A 106 -11.15 1.65 8.43
C SER A 106 -9.66 1.44 8.20
N ASN A 107 -8.93 2.54 8.02
CA ASN A 107 -7.49 2.50 7.84
C ASN A 107 -6.75 2.71 9.14
N GLU A 108 -5.65 1.96 9.31
CA GLU A 108 -4.77 2.03 10.47
C GLU A 108 -5.54 1.86 11.79
N ILE A 109 -6.29 0.75 11.89
CA ILE A 109 -7.12 0.47 13.07
C ILE A 109 -6.27 0.45 14.35
N ASN A 110 -6.75 1.19 15.34
CA ASN A 110 -6.15 1.31 16.66
C ASN A 110 -7.25 1.54 17.71
N PHE A 111 -8.19 0.60 17.80
CA PHE A 111 -9.30 0.69 18.74
C PHE A 111 -8.80 0.48 20.17
N THR A 112 -9.37 1.22 21.12
CA THR A 112 -9.16 0.91 22.53
C THR A 112 -9.78 -0.45 22.85
N PRO A 113 -9.31 -1.17 23.88
CA PRO A 113 -9.89 -2.47 24.25
C PRO A 113 -11.41 -2.42 24.46
N LYS A 114 -11.94 -1.32 25.01
CA LYS A 114 -13.39 -1.13 25.20
C LYS A 114 -14.13 -0.96 23.89
N ALA A 115 -13.62 -0.12 22.99
CA ALA A 115 -14.23 0.06 21.66
C ALA A 115 -14.15 -1.25 20.85
N ALA A 116 -13.03 -1.96 20.93
CA ALA A 116 -12.86 -3.25 20.27
C ALA A 116 -13.90 -4.29 20.72
N ILE A 117 -14.24 -4.32 22.02
CA ILE A 117 -15.30 -5.21 22.53
C ILE A 117 -16.65 -4.91 21.84
N ALA A 118 -17.08 -3.65 21.82
CA ALA A 118 -18.34 -3.27 21.19
C ALA A 118 -18.32 -3.52 19.66
N PHE A 119 -17.17 -3.34 19.00
CA PHE A 119 -17.02 -3.66 17.58
C PHE A 119 -17.17 -5.15 17.26
N ARG A 120 -16.87 -6.06 18.19
CA ARG A 120 -17.07 -7.50 17.97
C ARG A 120 -18.55 -7.80 17.76
N ASP A 121 -19.40 -7.23 18.60
CA ASP A 121 -20.86 -7.41 18.52
C ASP A 121 -21.38 -6.85 17.19
N VAL A 122 -20.93 -5.65 16.78
CA VAL A 122 -21.26 -5.05 15.48
C VAL A 122 -20.85 -5.95 14.30
N ILE A 123 -19.65 -6.54 14.35
CA ILE A 123 -19.18 -7.45 13.31
C ILE A 123 -20.05 -8.71 13.27
N ASP A 124 -20.34 -9.30 14.42
CA ASP A 124 -21.11 -10.54 14.53
C ASP A 124 -22.55 -10.32 14.02
N ASP A 125 -23.16 -9.17 14.32
CA ASP A 125 -24.50 -8.80 13.86
C ASP A 125 -24.56 -8.54 12.33
N MET A 126 -23.49 -8.02 11.75
CA MET A 126 -23.50 -7.54 10.35
C MET A 126 -22.80 -8.49 9.37
N ILE A 127 -22.28 -9.62 9.84
CA ILE A 127 -21.59 -10.60 9.02
C ILE A 127 -22.53 -11.17 7.93
N GLY A 128 -21.99 -11.44 6.74
CA GLY A 128 -22.76 -11.92 5.59
C GLY A 128 -23.45 -10.81 4.79
N HIS A 129 -23.83 -9.71 5.44
CA HIS A 129 -24.46 -8.54 4.76
C HIS A 129 -23.49 -7.37 4.55
N THR A 130 -22.44 -7.29 5.39
CA THR A 130 -21.43 -6.24 5.34
C THR A 130 -20.02 -6.82 5.25
N GLN A 131 -19.25 -6.36 4.26
CA GLN A 131 -17.82 -6.62 4.18
C GLN A 131 -17.05 -5.53 4.94
N PHE A 132 -16.56 -5.90 6.12
CA PHE A 132 -15.57 -5.09 6.84
C PHE A 132 -14.18 -5.29 6.25
N ILE A 133 -13.46 -4.19 6.00
CA ILE A 133 -12.08 -4.20 5.53
C ILE A 133 -11.26 -3.22 6.36
N PHE A 134 -10.30 -3.77 7.11
CA PHE A 134 -9.41 -3.01 7.98
C PHE A 134 -7.98 -3.06 7.48
N THR A 135 -7.21 -2.01 7.79
CA THR A 135 -5.76 -2.03 7.57
C THR A 135 -5.01 -1.72 8.85
N THR A 136 -3.83 -2.32 9.04
CA THR A 136 -2.93 -2.00 10.17
C THR A 136 -1.47 -2.24 9.82
N ASN A 137 -0.56 -1.51 10.48
CA ASN A 137 0.88 -1.82 10.44
C ASN A 137 1.28 -2.77 11.59
N TYR A 138 0.44 -2.92 12.63
CA TYR A 138 0.77 -3.62 13.87
C TYR A 138 -0.34 -4.63 14.21
N ILE A 139 -0.31 -5.78 13.54
CA ILE A 139 -1.34 -6.81 13.74
C ILE A 139 -1.42 -7.30 15.20
N ASP A 140 -0.28 -7.32 15.91
CA ASP A 140 -0.21 -7.75 17.30
C ASP A 140 -0.90 -6.78 18.28
N GLN A 141 -1.09 -5.53 17.87
CA GLN A 141 -1.83 -4.53 18.64
C GLN A 141 -3.34 -4.58 18.38
N VAL A 142 -3.77 -5.32 17.35
CA VAL A 142 -5.20 -5.53 17.11
C VAL A 142 -5.73 -6.55 18.10
N ASP A 143 -6.92 -6.24 18.63
CA ASP A 143 -7.65 -7.11 19.54
C ASP A 143 -7.73 -8.56 19.03
N ILE A 144 -7.45 -9.52 19.91
CA ILE A 144 -7.37 -10.95 19.55
C ILE A 144 -8.71 -11.48 19.05
N ALA A 145 -9.83 -11.06 19.65
CA ALA A 145 -11.14 -11.58 19.26
C ALA A 145 -11.64 -10.95 17.94
N LEU A 146 -11.21 -9.73 17.61
CA LEU A 146 -11.40 -9.16 16.27
C LEU A 146 -10.57 -9.91 15.23
N ARG A 147 -9.32 -10.27 15.55
CA ARG A 147 -8.47 -11.08 14.66
C ARG A 147 -9.06 -12.45 14.39
N ASP A 148 -9.59 -13.12 15.42
CA ASP A 148 -10.19 -14.46 15.31
C ASP A 148 -11.43 -14.48 14.39
N ARG A 149 -12.21 -13.40 14.39
CA ARG A 149 -13.37 -13.20 13.49
C ARG A 149 -12.97 -12.85 12.05
N SER A 150 -11.72 -12.46 11.83
CA SER A 150 -11.28 -11.87 10.56
C SER A 150 -10.28 -12.75 9.83
N ASN A 151 -10.29 -12.69 8.50
CA ASN A 151 -9.14 -13.12 7.73
C ASN A 151 -8.03 -12.07 7.85
N CYS A 152 -6.96 -12.43 8.54
CA CYS A 152 -5.76 -11.60 8.64
C CYS A 152 -4.82 -11.93 7.48
N LEU A 153 -4.71 -11.04 6.48
CA LEU A 153 -3.87 -11.23 5.32
C LEU A 153 -2.65 -10.31 5.36
N ALA A 154 -1.46 -10.91 5.27
CA ALA A 154 -0.22 -10.18 5.14
C ALA A 154 -0.07 -9.58 3.74
N VAL A 155 0.30 -8.30 3.68
CA VAL A 155 0.70 -7.57 2.47
C VAL A 155 2.21 -7.34 2.54
N PRO A 156 3.01 -8.33 2.10
CA PRO A 156 4.45 -8.27 2.20
C PRO A 156 5.05 -7.20 1.28
N PRO A 157 6.28 -6.75 1.55
CA PRO A 157 7.11 -6.07 0.58
C PRO A 157 7.18 -6.82 -0.74
N VAL A 158 7.23 -6.06 -1.81
CA VAL A 158 7.40 -6.53 -3.18
C VAL A 158 8.88 -6.60 -3.54
N THR A 159 9.20 -7.44 -4.52
CA THR A 159 10.54 -7.56 -5.08
C THR A 159 10.70 -6.62 -6.29
N ALA A 160 11.96 -6.41 -6.71
CA ALA A 160 12.25 -5.67 -7.93
C ALA A 160 11.61 -6.34 -9.17
N LYS A 161 11.51 -7.67 -9.18
CA LYS A 161 10.87 -8.43 -10.27
C LYS A 161 9.38 -8.17 -10.33
N ASP A 162 8.70 -8.13 -9.19
CA ASP A 162 7.26 -7.82 -9.13
C ASP A 162 6.98 -6.42 -9.71
N TRP A 163 7.86 -5.46 -9.44
CA TRP A 163 7.72 -4.08 -9.88
C TRP A 163 8.15 -3.80 -11.32
N LEU A 164 8.96 -4.68 -11.92
CA LEU A 164 9.61 -4.42 -13.20
C LEU A 164 8.60 -3.96 -14.26
N PHE A 165 7.52 -4.71 -14.45
CA PHE A 165 6.50 -4.40 -15.45
C PHE A 165 5.83 -3.04 -15.21
N ARG A 166 5.44 -2.75 -13.95
CA ARG A 166 4.79 -1.47 -13.60
C ARG A 166 5.74 -0.30 -13.76
N ALA A 167 6.99 -0.45 -13.33
CA ALA A 167 8.02 0.58 -13.47
C ALA A 167 8.32 0.86 -14.94
N GLN A 168 8.42 -0.18 -15.77
CA GLN A 168 8.68 -0.04 -17.20
C GLN A 168 7.52 0.68 -17.90
N TRP A 169 6.28 0.30 -17.59
CA TRP A 169 5.10 1.02 -18.09
C TRP A 169 5.12 2.50 -17.69
N ILE A 170 5.46 2.83 -16.42
CA ILE A 170 5.58 4.22 -15.97
C ILE A 170 6.64 5.00 -16.78
N LEU A 171 7.84 4.43 -16.96
CA LEU A 171 8.91 5.08 -17.73
C LEU A 171 8.51 5.31 -19.19
N GLN A 172 7.81 4.35 -19.81
CA GLN A 172 7.26 4.50 -21.15
C GLN A 172 6.25 5.66 -21.24
N GLN A 173 5.37 5.83 -20.24
CA GLN A 173 4.47 6.98 -20.18
C GLN A 173 5.19 8.32 -20.04
N GLU A 174 6.47 8.30 -19.61
CA GLU A 174 7.34 9.48 -19.52
C GLU A 174 8.29 9.63 -20.72
N GLY A 175 8.17 8.76 -21.73
CA GLY A 175 9.00 8.77 -22.93
C GLY A 175 10.44 8.29 -22.71
N ILE A 176 10.68 7.51 -21.65
CA ILE A 176 11.99 6.97 -21.31
C ILE A 176 12.00 5.46 -21.53
N ALA A 177 12.97 5.01 -22.33
CA ALA A 177 13.26 3.59 -22.51
C ALA A 177 14.51 3.22 -21.71
N LEU A 178 14.37 2.26 -20.79
CA LEU A 178 15.48 1.75 -19.99
C LEU A 178 15.51 0.22 -20.11
N PRO A 179 16.66 -0.41 -20.41
CA PRO A 179 16.76 -1.86 -20.43
C PRO A 179 16.38 -2.49 -19.09
N ASP A 180 15.73 -3.65 -19.12
CA ASP A 180 15.20 -4.32 -17.93
C ASP A 180 16.29 -4.60 -16.88
N ASP A 181 17.51 -4.94 -17.29
CA ASP A 181 18.62 -5.20 -16.37
C ASP A 181 19.05 -3.93 -15.60
N GLN A 182 19.00 -2.77 -16.25
CA GLN A 182 19.31 -1.49 -15.63
C GLN A 182 18.18 -1.04 -14.70
N LEU A 183 16.92 -1.19 -15.14
CA LEU A 183 15.77 -0.87 -14.31
C LEU A 183 15.73 -1.76 -13.06
N LEU A 184 15.97 -3.06 -13.20
CA LEU A 184 16.07 -3.98 -12.07
C LEU A 184 17.14 -3.54 -11.06
N LYS A 185 18.32 -3.07 -11.51
CA LYS A 185 19.33 -2.52 -10.60
C LYS A 185 18.81 -1.31 -9.83
N VAL A 186 18.12 -0.37 -10.48
CA VAL A 186 17.53 0.81 -9.82
C VAL A 186 16.49 0.38 -8.78
N LEU A 187 15.59 -0.54 -9.13
CA LEU A 187 14.54 -1.04 -8.25
C LEU A 187 15.13 -1.81 -7.05
N THR A 188 16.11 -2.69 -7.29
CA THR A 188 16.78 -3.47 -6.25
C THR A 188 17.50 -2.56 -5.25
N THR A 189 18.29 -1.59 -5.72
CA THR A 189 18.97 -0.64 -4.84
C THR A 189 17.97 0.15 -3.99
N GLN A 190 16.86 0.60 -4.56
CA GLN A 190 15.84 1.32 -3.82
C GLN A 190 15.16 0.44 -2.76
N LEU A 191 14.84 -0.82 -3.10
CA LEU A 191 14.20 -1.76 -2.19
C LEU A 191 15.09 -2.21 -1.03
N GLN A 192 16.43 -2.14 -1.19
CA GLN A 192 17.39 -2.34 -0.09
C GLN A 192 17.34 -1.19 0.93
N VAL A 193 17.01 0.03 0.49
CA VAL A 193 16.87 1.21 1.37
C VAL A 193 15.47 1.27 2.00
N SER A 194 14.43 1.00 1.21
CA SER A 194 13.05 1.05 1.67
C SER A 194 12.15 0.11 0.89
N SER A 195 11.40 -0.73 1.59
CA SER A 195 10.36 -1.61 1.03
C SER A 195 9.07 -0.88 0.63
N SER A 196 9.02 0.44 0.77
CA SER A 196 7.84 1.25 0.49
C SER A 196 7.67 1.50 -1.01
N ASN A 197 6.51 1.11 -1.55
CA ASN A 197 6.13 1.41 -2.94
C ASN A 197 6.08 2.92 -3.22
N ARG A 198 5.78 3.72 -2.20
CA ARG A 198 5.81 5.20 -2.31
C ARG A 198 7.23 5.69 -2.58
N LYS A 199 8.21 5.15 -1.86
CA LYS A 199 9.64 5.50 -2.04
C LYS A 199 10.19 4.99 -3.37
N LEU A 200 9.72 3.84 -3.86
CA LEU A 200 9.99 3.38 -5.22
C LEU A 200 9.49 4.37 -6.28
N LEU A 201 8.26 4.86 -6.16
CA LEU A 201 7.70 5.83 -7.09
C LEU A 201 8.45 7.18 -7.04
N GLU A 202 8.81 7.66 -5.85
CA GLU A 202 9.68 8.84 -5.68
C GLU A 202 11.03 8.63 -6.40
N ARG A 203 11.65 7.45 -6.26
CA ARG A 203 12.92 7.14 -6.91
C ARG A 203 12.81 7.14 -8.44
N LEU A 204 11.72 6.59 -8.98
CA LEU A 204 11.46 6.64 -10.43
C LEU A 204 11.23 8.08 -10.89
N GLU A 205 10.50 8.88 -10.10
CA GLU A 205 10.28 10.30 -10.40
C GLU A 205 11.60 11.08 -10.44
N ASP A 206 12.48 10.87 -9.46
CA ASP A 206 13.82 11.48 -9.42
C ASP A 206 14.67 11.05 -10.61
N PHE A 207 14.61 9.78 -10.99
CA PHE A 207 15.30 9.27 -12.18
C PHE A 207 14.81 9.99 -13.44
N VAL A 208 13.49 10.07 -13.68
CA VAL A 208 12.92 10.78 -14.83
C VAL A 208 13.33 12.26 -14.85
N ARG A 209 13.32 12.92 -13.69
CA ARG A 209 13.75 14.31 -13.57
C ARG A 209 15.22 14.50 -13.94
N SER A 210 16.09 13.58 -13.50
CA SER A 210 17.53 13.64 -13.81
C SER A 210 17.84 13.45 -15.30
N VAL A 211 17.03 12.64 -15.99
CA VAL A 211 17.16 12.44 -17.44
C VAL A 211 16.69 13.66 -18.23
N ARG A 212 15.60 14.31 -17.78
CA ARG A 212 15.04 15.50 -18.45
C ARG A 212 15.83 16.77 -18.20
N ASN A 213 16.41 16.91 -17.02
CA ASN A 213 17.22 18.04 -16.62
C ASN A 213 18.63 17.55 -16.27
N PRO A 214 19.43 17.14 -17.28
CA PRO A 214 20.81 16.75 -17.03
C PRO A 214 21.55 17.93 -16.39
N PRO A 215 22.43 17.67 -15.41
CA PRO A 215 23.22 18.74 -14.79
C PRO A 215 24.00 19.50 -15.88
N SER A 216 23.99 20.82 -15.78
CA SER A 216 24.55 21.75 -16.79
C SER A 216 26.07 21.68 -16.96
N ASN A 217 26.78 20.83 -16.21
CA ASN A 217 28.22 20.58 -16.35
C ASN A 217 28.52 19.09 -16.57
N PRO A 218 28.75 18.64 -17.82
CA PRO A 218 29.19 17.28 -18.12
C PRO A 218 30.70 17.04 -17.93
N GLY A 219 31.50 18.06 -17.60
CA GLY A 219 32.96 17.91 -17.57
C GLY A 219 33.68 19.03 -16.84
N GLY A 220 33.74 18.94 -15.50
CA GLY A 220 34.85 19.53 -14.77
C GLY A 220 36.05 18.59 -14.88
N ILE A 221 37.00 18.91 -15.75
CA ILE A 221 38.32 18.28 -15.72
C ILE A 221 38.88 18.60 -14.33
N ILE A 222 39.09 17.57 -13.51
CA ILE A 222 39.93 17.71 -12.33
C ILE A 222 41.35 17.84 -12.89
N GLU A 223 41.90 19.06 -12.92
CA GLU A 223 43.35 19.21 -13.01
C GLU A 223 43.93 18.55 -11.75
N VAL A 224 44.45 17.33 -11.94
CA VAL A 224 45.29 16.69 -10.94
C VAL A 224 46.56 17.53 -10.91
N ALA A 225 46.75 18.30 -9.83
CA ALA A 225 47.99 19.01 -9.59
C ALA A 225 49.16 18.00 -9.70
N PRO A 226 50.25 18.33 -10.42
CA PRO A 226 51.35 17.39 -10.58
C PRO A 226 51.93 17.03 -9.21
N THR A 227 52.10 15.74 -8.98
CA THR A 227 52.81 15.20 -7.80
C THR A 227 54.16 15.90 -7.65
N PRO A 228 54.50 16.46 -6.48
CA PRO A 228 55.81 17.08 -6.28
C PRO A 228 56.91 16.02 -6.41
N GLU A 229 57.96 16.37 -7.15
CA GLU A 229 59.13 15.49 -7.34
C GLU A 229 59.82 15.19 -6.00
N PRO A 230 60.36 13.96 -5.83
CA PRO A 230 61.09 13.60 -4.63
C PRO A 230 62.36 14.45 -4.48
N ILE A 231 62.51 15.08 -3.31
CA ILE A 231 63.69 15.86 -2.95
C ILE A 231 64.92 14.93 -2.95
N ASN A 232 65.89 15.21 -3.81
CA ASN A 232 67.15 14.48 -3.90
C ASN A 232 67.98 14.70 -2.60
N PRO A 233 68.33 13.66 -1.82
CA PRO A 233 69.02 13.80 -0.53
C PRO A 233 70.47 14.30 -0.59
N LEU A 234 71.00 14.67 -1.75
CA LEU A 234 72.41 15.07 -1.93
C LEU A 234 72.68 16.58 -1.95
N MET A 235 71.71 17.43 -1.58
CA MET A 235 71.92 18.88 -1.45
C MET A 235 71.93 19.39 0.01
N ALA A 236 72.26 18.52 0.97
CA ALA A 236 72.64 18.95 2.32
C ALA A 236 74.15 18.72 2.50
N ALA A 237 74.94 19.71 2.09
CA ALA A 237 76.32 19.92 2.49
C ALA A 237 76.49 21.39 2.88
#